data_AF-A0A523YIH1-F1
#
_entry.id   AF-A0A523YIH1-F1
#
_cell.length_a   1.000
_cell.length_b   1.000
_cell.length_c   1.000
_cell.angle_alpha   90.00
_cell.angle_beta   90.00
_cell.angle_gamma   90.00
#
_symmetry.space_group_name_H-M   'P 1'
#
loop_
_entity.id
_entity.type
_entity.pdbx_description
1 polymer ?
#
loop_
_entity_poly.entity_id
_entity_poly.type
_entity_poly.pdbx_seq_one_letter_code
_entity_poly.pdbx_strand_id
1 'polypeptide(L)'
;MRKLVVVLLLILMATLTPGAEAYKEIDGLNSSFSTHQFIFDQAVTILANDGFSDLTSFIEGAYLEQLKWGSVRADDTLWDSREHYMDPFSHEGLLGFKSAGQLAGEKFSLAVSYWASGNKLEAMYNLGWSAHMVADLTVPHHARLTFLDYHSEYEQWVLDHQNDYAVNSGGIYIFGIYLPDHYEVESDPFDWVDYNSHKSYELFEYVNGPDGQDDNDYGHAASILLPRAQRTTAGYLLMFFKTVDEMPIASGGGTRIVDEDTLVHFDASGSSDDLGIVNYTWDFGDGYFGFTASHAHIYYDPGVYHASLKVRDALGNEDSVTFGVYVDDTTSPSANAGIDIEGVVGAPILFSGADSSDNVGVVDYNWDFGDGNSASGEMVEHTYNRSGNYVVTLEVRDGEDNTGTDQINVVIKPQPARGVSLEFVFLTIGAIVAIAGGIFCLFIVKRRSRNNREE
;
A
#
# COMPACT_ATOMS: atom_id res chain seq x y z
N MET A 1 61.77 -24.12 -16.13
CA MET A 1 61.14 -24.82 -14.99
C MET A 1 60.39 -23.89 -14.03
N ARG A 2 60.94 -22.76 -13.55
CA ARG A 2 60.17 -21.82 -12.68
C ARG A 2 58.94 -21.17 -13.36
N LYS A 3 58.95 -20.97 -14.68
CA LYS A 3 57.77 -20.48 -15.44
C LYS A 3 56.69 -21.55 -15.68
N LEU A 4 57.02 -22.84 -15.59
CA LEU A 4 56.05 -23.93 -15.78
C LEU A 4 55.27 -24.24 -14.49
N VAL A 5 55.88 -24.00 -13.32
CA VAL A 5 55.25 -24.23 -12.01
C VAL A 5 54.22 -23.14 -11.69
N VAL A 6 54.41 -21.90 -12.15
CA VAL A 6 53.42 -20.82 -12.02
C VAL A 6 52.19 -21.07 -12.90
N VAL A 7 52.40 -21.60 -14.11
CA VAL A 7 51.31 -21.98 -15.03
C VAL A 7 50.49 -23.16 -14.49
N LEU A 8 51.13 -24.15 -13.85
CA LEU A 8 50.41 -25.26 -13.23
C LEU A 8 49.64 -24.87 -11.94
N LEU A 9 50.13 -23.89 -11.17
CA LEU A 9 49.42 -23.38 -9.99
C LEU A 9 48.19 -22.52 -10.37
N LEU A 10 48.22 -21.84 -11.52
CA LEU A 10 47.09 -21.06 -12.04
C LEU A 10 46.00 -21.93 -12.70
N ILE A 11 46.37 -23.05 -13.30
CA ILE A 11 45.41 -24.05 -13.84
C ILE A 11 44.56 -24.66 -12.71
N LEU A 12 45.07 -24.73 -11.47
CA LEU A 12 44.32 -25.24 -10.32
C LEU A 12 43.30 -24.24 -9.75
N MET A 13 43.37 -22.96 -10.13
CA MET A 13 42.41 -21.92 -9.68
C MET A 13 41.27 -21.68 -10.67
N ALA A 14 41.35 -22.21 -11.89
CA ALA A 14 40.33 -22.03 -12.94
C ALA A 14 39.17 -23.05 -12.87
N THR A 15 39.10 -23.91 -11.84
CA THR A 15 38.02 -24.90 -11.66
C THR A 15 37.14 -24.63 -10.43
N LEU A 16 37.17 -23.41 -9.89
CA LEU A 16 36.24 -23.00 -8.84
C LEU A 16 35.33 -21.92 -9.42
N THR A 17 34.11 -22.30 -9.80
CA THR A 17 32.99 -21.37 -9.86
C THR A 17 32.88 -20.74 -8.47
N PRO A 18 33.08 -19.42 -8.30
CA PRO A 18 32.85 -18.82 -7.00
C PRO A 18 31.35 -18.92 -6.73
N GLY A 19 31.00 -19.66 -5.68
CA GLY A 19 29.68 -19.51 -5.06
C GLY A 19 29.57 -18.10 -4.49
N ALA A 20 28.32 -17.66 -4.30
CA ALA A 20 27.88 -16.31 -3.92
C ALA A 20 28.49 -15.69 -2.62
N GLU A 21 29.52 -16.28 -2.03
CA GLU A 21 30.20 -15.80 -0.81
C GLU A 21 31.58 -15.14 -1.06
N ALA A 22 32.04 -15.02 -2.32
CA ALA A 22 33.34 -14.44 -2.64
C ALA A 22 33.35 -12.92 -2.91
N TYR A 23 32.21 -12.23 -2.86
CA TYR A 23 32.11 -10.82 -3.30
C TYR A 23 32.25 -9.77 -2.18
N LYS A 24 32.81 -10.16 -1.02
CA LYS A 24 33.22 -9.18 0.00
C LYS A 24 34.64 -8.71 -0.26
N GLU A 25 34.74 -7.42 -0.58
CA GLU A 25 35.93 -6.57 -0.44
C GLU A 25 37.26 -7.25 -0.74
N ILE A 26 37.66 -7.22 -2.02
CA ILE A 26 39.09 -7.19 -2.31
C ILE A 26 39.51 -5.73 -2.15
N ASP A 27 39.82 -5.37 -0.89
CA ASP A 27 40.67 -4.23 -0.55
C ASP A 27 41.88 -4.21 -1.49
N GLY A 28 41.90 -3.28 -2.45
CA GLY A 28 43.10 -3.01 -3.25
C GLY A 28 42.93 -2.72 -4.74
N LEU A 29 41.72 -2.77 -5.31
CA LEU A 29 41.47 -2.08 -6.58
C LEU A 29 41.08 -0.65 -6.24
N ASN A 30 42.05 0.26 -6.30
CA ASN A 30 41.75 1.69 -6.41
C ASN A 30 40.61 1.85 -7.42
N SER A 31 39.62 2.64 -7.05
CA SER A 31 38.62 3.24 -7.94
C SER A 31 39.32 3.99 -9.09
N SER A 32 39.80 3.27 -10.10
CA SER A 32 40.20 3.89 -11.35
C SER A 32 38.90 4.33 -12.01
N PHE A 33 38.60 5.62 -11.92
CA PHE A 33 37.67 6.30 -12.82
C PHE A 33 37.94 5.78 -14.23
N SER A 34 37.05 4.92 -14.74
CA SER A 34 37.10 4.47 -16.12
C SER A 34 35.99 5.16 -16.88
N THR A 35 36.19 5.35 -18.18
CA THR A 35 35.18 5.92 -19.07
C THR A 35 33.89 5.11 -19.04
N HIS A 36 33.98 3.79 -18.87
CA HIS A 36 32.81 2.93 -18.71
C HIS A 36 32.01 3.26 -17.45
N GLN A 37 32.65 3.40 -16.28
CA GLN A 37 31.92 3.75 -15.06
C GLN A 37 31.23 5.11 -15.19
N PHE A 38 31.91 6.10 -15.79
CA PHE A 38 31.31 7.40 -16.11
C PHE A 38 30.10 7.27 -17.04
N ILE A 39 30.18 6.44 -18.09
CA ILE A 39 29.06 6.20 -19.01
C ILE A 39 27.85 5.63 -18.25
N PHE A 40 28.04 4.72 -17.30
CA PHE A 40 26.95 4.18 -16.49
C PHE A 40 26.33 5.21 -15.54
N ASP A 41 27.16 6.02 -14.87
CA ASP A 41 26.67 7.12 -14.01
C ASP A 41 25.81 8.11 -14.80
N GLN A 42 26.27 8.47 -16.00
CA GLN A 42 25.52 9.33 -16.90
C GLN A 42 24.27 8.64 -17.46
N ALA A 43 24.32 7.35 -17.77
CA ALA A 43 23.16 6.59 -18.24
C ALA A 43 22.02 6.57 -17.22
N VAL A 44 22.33 6.35 -15.95
CA VAL A 44 21.35 6.43 -14.85
C VAL A 44 20.81 7.85 -14.70
N THR A 45 21.68 8.87 -14.76
CA THR A 45 21.26 10.28 -14.73
C THR A 45 20.30 10.61 -15.88
N ILE A 46 20.57 10.12 -17.09
CA ILE A 46 19.73 10.29 -18.28
C ILE A 46 18.36 9.64 -18.05
N LEU A 47 18.32 8.38 -17.61
CA LEU A 47 17.06 7.69 -17.34
C LEU A 47 16.19 8.43 -16.32
N ALA A 48 16.79 8.91 -15.22
CA ALA A 48 16.07 9.66 -14.19
C ALA A 48 15.43 10.93 -14.76
N ASN A 49 16.20 11.70 -15.55
CA ASN A 49 15.72 12.95 -16.15
C ASN A 49 14.74 12.72 -17.32
N ASP A 50 14.76 11.55 -17.94
CA ASP A 50 13.86 11.16 -19.02
C ASP A 50 12.55 10.53 -18.50
N GLY A 51 12.33 10.50 -17.18
CA GLY A 51 11.07 10.12 -16.55
C GLY A 51 11.05 8.73 -15.90
N PHE A 52 12.20 8.06 -15.80
CA PHE A 52 12.34 6.73 -15.19
C PHE A 52 12.97 6.81 -13.79
N SER A 53 12.61 7.83 -13.00
CA SER A 53 13.20 8.09 -11.68
C SER A 53 13.02 6.95 -10.67
N ASP A 54 11.87 6.27 -10.75
CA ASP A 54 11.55 5.15 -9.87
C ASP A 54 12.44 3.93 -10.20
N LEU A 55 12.58 3.59 -11.50
CA LEU A 55 13.54 2.59 -11.96
C LEU A 55 14.98 2.93 -11.56
N THR A 56 15.41 4.17 -11.73
CA THR A 56 16.78 4.56 -11.36
C THR A 56 17.02 4.47 -9.86
N SER A 57 16.01 4.82 -9.04
CA SER A 57 16.11 4.66 -7.58
C SER A 57 16.27 3.20 -7.19
N PHE A 58 15.58 2.28 -7.88
CA PHE A 58 15.75 0.84 -7.73
C PHE A 58 17.16 0.37 -8.12
N ILE A 59 17.67 0.83 -9.26
CA ILE A 59 19.03 0.50 -9.74
C ILE A 59 20.09 1.02 -8.75
N GLU A 60 20.02 2.29 -8.36
CA GLU A 60 20.97 2.93 -7.44
C GLU A 60 20.95 2.32 -6.04
N GLY A 61 19.76 1.93 -5.56
CA GLY A 61 19.59 1.36 -4.22
C GLY A 61 20.21 -0.02 -4.02
N ALA A 62 20.41 -0.79 -5.10
CA ALA A 62 20.78 -2.20 -4.97
C ALA A 62 21.78 -2.75 -6.01
N TYR A 63 21.91 -2.13 -7.19
CA TYR A 63 22.51 -2.80 -8.36
C TYR A 63 23.55 -2.00 -9.14
N LEU A 64 23.60 -0.66 -8.98
CA LEU A 64 24.49 0.20 -9.77
C LEU A 64 25.97 -0.22 -9.66
N GLU A 65 26.45 -0.51 -8.45
CA GLU A 65 27.85 -0.92 -8.26
C GLU A 65 28.16 -2.26 -8.93
N GLN A 66 27.20 -3.19 -8.95
CA GLN A 66 27.36 -4.49 -9.61
C GLN A 66 27.38 -4.35 -11.14
N LEU A 67 26.56 -3.45 -11.69
CA LEU A 67 26.59 -3.08 -13.12
C LEU A 67 27.96 -2.51 -13.51
N LYS A 68 28.45 -1.52 -12.76
CA LYS A 68 29.77 -0.91 -12.97
C LYS A 68 30.90 -1.90 -12.83
N TRP A 69 30.77 -2.86 -11.91
CA TRP A 69 31.76 -3.90 -11.74
C TRP A 69 31.78 -4.87 -12.91
N GLY A 70 30.60 -5.28 -13.38
CA GLY A 70 30.44 -6.08 -14.59
C GLY A 70 31.06 -5.44 -15.82
N SER A 71 30.87 -4.12 -15.98
CA SER A 71 31.44 -3.38 -17.11
C SER A 71 32.97 -3.35 -17.05
N VAL A 72 33.57 -2.93 -15.93
CA VAL A 72 35.05 -2.85 -15.82
C VAL A 72 35.72 -4.22 -15.96
N ARG A 73 35.08 -5.30 -15.49
CA ARG A 73 35.63 -6.65 -15.60
C ARG A 73 35.62 -7.20 -17.03
N ALA A 74 34.91 -6.58 -17.96
CA ALA A 74 34.96 -6.95 -19.37
C ALA A 74 36.35 -6.71 -19.98
N ASP A 75 37.14 -5.78 -19.43
CA ASP A 75 38.52 -5.48 -19.88
C ASP A 75 39.60 -6.37 -19.23
N ASP A 76 39.34 -6.93 -18.05
CA ASP A 76 40.35 -7.62 -17.22
C ASP A 76 40.74 -9.03 -17.72
N THR A 77 40.05 -9.56 -18.72
CA THR A 77 40.31 -10.89 -19.25
C THR A 77 41.45 -10.82 -20.28
N LEU A 78 42.68 -11.06 -19.80
CA LEU A 78 43.98 -11.00 -20.54
C LEU A 78 44.06 -11.78 -21.89
N TRP A 79 43.05 -12.56 -22.27
CA TRP A 79 42.98 -13.31 -23.54
C TRP A 79 41.77 -12.92 -24.41
N ASP A 80 40.93 -11.99 -23.95
CA ASP A 80 39.55 -11.78 -24.37
C ASP A 80 39.29 -10.36 -24.91
N SER A 81 40.28 -9.47 -24.85
CA SER A 81 40.19 -8.14 -25.45
C SER A 81 39.89 -8.16 -26.95
N ARG A 82 39.99 -9.32 -27.63
CA ARG A 82 39.63 -9.48 -29.06
C ARG A 82 38.13 -9.51 -29.31
N GLU A 83 37.32 -9.76 -28.27
CA GLU A 83 35.87 -9.91 -28.39
C GLU A 83 35.13 -8.56 -28.24
N HIS A 84 35.87 -7.46 -28.05
CA HIS A 84 35.37 -6.07 -27.94
C HIS A 84 35.14 -5.39 -29.31
N TYR A 85 35.46 -6.10 -30.38
CA TYR A 85 35.52 -5.53 -31.73
C TYR A 85 34.37 -6.06 -32.60
N MET A 86 33.91 -5.23 -33.54
CA MET A 86 32.96 -5.63 -34.57
C MET A 86 33.04 -4.71 -35.78
N ASP A 87 33.19 -5.27 -36.98
CA ASP A 87 33.00 -4.51 -38.23
C ASP A 87 31.49 -4.39 -38.55
N PRO A 88 30.93 -3.18 -38.73
CA PRO A 88 29.50 -2.96 -38.97
C PRO A 88 28.99 -3.52 -40.31
N PHE A 89 29.85 -3.91 -41.24
CA PHE A 89 29.43 -4.37 -42.57
C PHE A 89 29.51 -5.89 -42.72
N SER A 90 30.53 -6.51 -42.12
CA SER A 90 30.66 -7.97 -42.08
C SER A 90 30.06 -8.61 -40.82
N HIS A 91 29.86 -7.82 -39.76
CA HIS A 91 29.50 -8.26 -38.40
C HIS A 91 30.53 -9.22 -37.77
N GLU A 92 31.73 -9.32 -38.34
CA GLU A 92 32.81 -10.16 -37.84
C GLU A 92 33.58 -9.47 -36.71
N GLY A 93 34.03 -10.27 -35.73
CA GLY A 93 34.94 -9.83 -34.68
C GLY A 93 36.40 -9.83 -35.15
N LEU A 94 37.28 -9.28 -34.32
CA LEU A 94 38.71 -9.21 -34.61
C LEU A 94 39.29 -10.62 -34.78
N LEU A 95 40.04 -10.85 -35.86
CA LEU A 95 40.72 -12.13 -36.16
C LEU A 95 39.79 -13.37 -36.22
N GLY A 96 38.51 -13.18 -36.53
CA GLY A 96 37.53 -14.27 -36.64
C GLY A 96 37.04 -14.81 -35.29
N PHE A 97 37.29 -14.08 -34.20
CA PHE A 97 36.63 -14.32 -32.91
C PHE A 97 35.17 -13.84 -32.96
N LYS A 98 34.41 -14.17 -31.91
CA LYS A 98 33.05 -13.62 -31.76
C LYS A 98 33.11 -12.10 -31.78
N SER A 99 32.13 -11.49 -32.42
CA SER A 99 32.00 -10.04 -32.40
C SER A 99 31.42 -9.57 -31.06
N ALA A 100 31.68 -8.32 -30.72
CA ALA A 100 31.10 -7.66 -29.56
C ALA A 100 29.57 -7.77 -29.53
N GLY A 101 28.91 -7.67 -30.70
CA GLY A 101 27.45 -7.82 -30.80
C GLY A 101 26.97 -9.21 -30.39
N GLN A 102 27.65 -10.27 -30.84
CA GLN A 102 27.31 -11.64 -30.47
C GLN A 102 27.49 -11.86 -28.96
N LEU A 103 28.57 -11.32 -28.40
CA LEU A 103 28.88 -11.50 -26.99
C LEU A 103 28.00 -10.66 -26.07
N ALA A 104 27.62 -9.46 -26.50
CA ALA A 104 26.59 -8.67 -25.84
C ALA A 104 25.29 -9.46 -25.70
N GLY A 105 24.84 -10.11 -26.78
CA GLY A 105 23.65 -10.98 -26.76
C GLY A 105 23.77 -12.18 -25.83
N GLU A 106 24.92 -12.86 -25.82
CA GLU A 106 25.15 -14.00 -24.90
C GLU A 106 25.10 -13.57 -23.44
N LYS A 107 25.73 -12.44 -23.10
CA LYS A 107 25.77 -11.92 -21.73
C LYS A 107 24.43 -11.34 -21.30
N PHE A 108 23.71 -10.69 -22.20
CA PHE A 108 22.35 -10.22 -21.94
C PHE A 108 21.40 -11.40 -21.65
N SER A 109 21.45 -12.45 -22.48
CA SER A 109 20.65 -13.67 -22.28
C SER A 109 20.97 -14.35 -20.95
N LEU A 110 22.25 -14.37 -20.57
CA LEU A 110 22.68 -14.88 -19.28
C LEU A 110 22.19 -14.00 -18.12
N ALA A 111 22.19 -12.68 -18.28
CA ALA A 111 21.65 -11.75 -17.31
C ALA A 111 20.14 -11.99 -17.08
N VAL A 112 19.36 -12.12 -18.16
CA VAL A 112 17.93 -12.46 -18.11
C VAL A 112 17.70 -13.79 -17.38
N SER A 113 18.51 -14.81 -17.68
CA SER A 113 18.40 -16.13 -17.04
C SER A 113 18.72 -16.08 -15.53
N TYR A 114 19.74 -15.30 -15.14
CA TYR A 114 20.06 -15.09 -13.72
C TYR A 114 18.99 -14.28 -13.00
N TRP A 115 18.38 -13.30 -13.67
CA TRP A 115 17.28 -12.53 -13.13
C TRP A 115 16.08 -13.43 -12.80
N ALA A 116 15.64 -14.22 -13.78
CA ALA A 116 14.51 -15.14 -13.65
C ALA A 116 14.73 -16.24 -12.58
N SER A 117 15.99 -16.56 -12.27
CA SER A 117 16.34 -17.51 -11.20
C SER A 117 16.53 -16.85 -9.82
N GLY A 118 16.29 -15.53 -9.71
CA GLY A 118 16.44 -14.74 -8.49
C GLY A 118 17.88 -14.37 -8.14
N ASN A 119 18.87 -14.73 -8.99
CA ASN A 119 20.27 -14.37 -8.78
C ASN A 119 20.57 -12.97 -9.35
N LYS A 120 19.95 -11.95 -8.78
CA LYS A 120 19.96 -10.58 -9.31
C LYS A 120 21.35 -9.94 -9.39
N LEU A 121 22.27 -10.27 -8.48
CA LEU A 121 23.65 -9.74 -8.54
C LEU A 121 24.43 -10.32 -9.73
N GLU A 122 24.30 -11.61 -10.01
CA GLU A 122 24.91 -12.21 -11.21
C GLU A 122 24.23 -11.71 -12.50
N ALA A 123 22.92 -11.42 -12.43
CA ALA A 123 22.22 -10.78 -13.55
C ALA A 123 22.83 -9.42 -13.87
N MET A 124 22.97 -8.55 -12.85
CA MET A 124 23.54 -7.21 -13.01
C MET A 124 25.00 -7.23 -13.42
N TYR A 125 25.79 -8.20 -12.95
CA TYR A 125 27.16 -8.39 -13.42
C TYR A 125 27.21 -8.65 -14.93
N ASN A 126 26.40 -9.60 -15.41
CA ASN A 126 26.38 -9.96 -16.83
C ASN A 126 25.74 -8.86 -17.70
N LEU A 127 24.77 -8.11 -17.17
CA LEU A 127 24.22 -6.93 -17.85
C LEU A 127 25.27 -5.83 -17.96
N GLY A 128 26.04 -5.57 -16.90
CA GLY A 128 27.17 -4.63 -16.93
C GLY A 128 28.19 -5.00 -18.00
N TRP A 129 28.54 -6.28 -18.08
CA TRP A 129 29.41 -6.85 -19.11
C TRP A 129 28.82 -6.65 -20.51
N SER A 130 27.53 -6.97 -20.69
CA SER A 130 26.85 -6.83 -21.98
C SER A 130 26.80 -5.37 -22.46
N ALA A 131 26.43 -4.44 -21.58
CA ALA A 131 26.38 -3.01 -21.87
C ALA A 131 27.77 -2.38 -22.08
N HIS A 132 28.84 -3.00 -21.57
CA HIS A 132 30.21 -2.64 -21.92
C HIS A 132 30.45 -2.74 -23.43
N MET A 133 30.01 -3.83 -24.07
CA MET A 133 30.15 -4.00 -25.54
C MET A 133 29.41 -2.91 -26.33
N VAL A 134 28.26 -2.47 -25.82
CA VAL A 134 27.50 -1.35 -26.42
C VAL A 134 28.31 -0.06 -26.35
N ALA A 135 29.02 0.17 -25.24
CA ALA A 135 29.90 1.32 -25.06
C ALA A 135 31.20 1.19 -25.88
N ASP A 136 31.82 0.02 -25.95
CA ASP A 136 33.03 -0.23 -26.76
C ASP A 136 32.82 0.10 -28.22
N LEU A 137 31.63 -0.20 -28.76
CA LEU A 137 31.35 0.11 -30.16
C LEU A 137 31.03 1.60 -30.39
N THR A 138 31.26 2.46 -29.39
CA THR A 138 31.43 3.91 -29.55
C THR A 138 32.90 4.34 -29.67
N VAL A 139 33.86 3.42 -29.60
CA VAL A 139 35.28 3.68 -29.86
C VAL A 139 35.58 3.30 -31.33
N PRO A 140 36.09 4.23 -32.15
CA PRO A 140 36.30 3.96 -33.58
C PRO A 140 37.25 2.80 -33.90
N HIS A 141 38.27 2.58 -33.06
CA HIS A 141 39.23 1.48 -33.19
C HIS A 141 38.55 0.11 -33.10
N HIS A 142 37.60 -0.04 -32.16
CA HIS A 142 36.80 -1.26 -31.96
C HIS A 142 35.93 -1.58 -33.17
N ALA A 143 35.36 -0.54 -33.82
CA ALA A 143 34.55 -0.68 -35.03
C ALA A 143 35.36 -0.98 -36.31
N ARG A 144 36.66 -0.71 -36.31
CA ARG A 144 37.56 -0.89 -37.47
C ARG A 144 38.52 -2.06 -37.32
N LEU A 145 38.29 -2.92 -36.32
CA LEU A 145 39.11 -4.09 -36.03
C LEU A 145 40.61 -3.75 -35.92
N THR A 146 40.93 -2.57 -35.37
CA THR A 146 42.30 -2.04 -35.33
C THR A 146 42.77 -1.89 -33.89
N PHE A 147 43.89 -2.53 -33.54
CA PHE A 147 44.45 -2.57 -32.17
C PHE A 147 45.83 -1.90 -32.04
N LEU A 148 46.44 -1.49 -33.17
CA LEU A 148 47.74 -0.84 -33.24
C LEU A 148 47.53 0.59 -33.75
N ASP A 149 48.41 1.48 -33.29
CA ASP A 149 48.49 2.90 -33.63
C ASP A 149 47.35 3.75 -33.01
N TYR A 150 47.70 4.61 -32.05
CA TYR A 150 46.85 5.70 -31.49
C TYR A 150 45.61 5.30 -30.67
N HIS A 151 45.28 4.01 -30.61
CA HIS A 151 44.13 3.49 -29.86
C HIS A 151 44.17 3.86 -28.37
N SER A 152 45.23 3.48 -27.66
CA SER A 152 45.36 3.76 -26.22
C SER A 152 45.43 5.25 -25.90
N GLU A 153 45.99 6.03 -26.80
CA GLU A 153 46.14 7.48 -26.70
C GLU A 153 44.79 8.19 -26.79
N TYR A 154 43.91 7.76 -27.71
CA TYR A 154 42.55 8.27 -27.81
C TYR A 154 41.72 7.89 -26.57
N GLU A 155 41.76 6.63 -26.13
CA GLU A 155 41.00 6.20 -24.94
C GLU A 155 41.45 6.95 -23.67
N GLN A 156 42.76 7.16 -23.51
CA GLN A 156 43.29 7.96 -22.41
C GLN A 156 42.88 9.43 -22.51
N TRP A 157 42.89 10.01 -23.72
CA TRP A 157 42.45 11.39 -23.92
C TRP A 157 40.96 11.54 -23.57
N VAL A 158 40.12 10.60 -23.99
CA VAL A 158 38.69 10.60 -23.62
C VAL A 158 38.53 10.50 -22.11
N LEU A 159 39.30 9.65 -21.43
CA LEU A 159 39.25 9.53 -19.98
C LEU A 159 39.57 10.87 -19.28
N ASP A 160 40.56 11.61 -19.79
CA ASP A 160 40.97 12.91 -19.23
C ASP A 160 39.94 14.02 -19.48
N HIS A 161 39.11 13.91 -20.53
CA HIS A 161 38.15 14.93 -20.97
C HIS A 161 36.67 14.54 -20.83
N GLN A 162 36.36 13.35 -20.32
CA GLN A 162 35.00 12.78 -20.35
C GLN A 162 33.92 13.68 -19.76
N ASN A 163 34.27 14.46 -18.72
CA ASN A 163 33.36 15.38 -18.05
C ASN A 163 32.88 16.52 -18.96
N ASP A 164 33.66 16.91 -19.96
CA ASP A 164 33.30 17.96 -20.93
C ASP A 164 32.17 17.51 -21.88
N TYR A 165 31.95 16.20 -21.97
CA TYR A 165 30.99 15.55 -22.87
C TYR A 165 29.86 14.84 -22.11
N ALA A 166 29.69 15.12 -20.82
CA ALA A 166 28.58 14.62 -20.02
C ALA A 166 27.24 15.12 -20.59
N VAL A 167 26.32 14.20 -20.85
CA VAL A 167 24.92 14.50 -21.14
C VAL A 167 24.02 13.89 -20.07
N ASN A 168 22.93 14.57 -19.79
CA ASN A 168 22.09 14.34 -18.63
C ASN A 168 20.64 14.03 -19.00
N SER A 169 20.28 14.01 -20.28
CA SER A 169 18.95 13.60 -20.78
C SER A 169 19.03 13.21 -22.25
N GLY A 170 17.92 12.71 -22.78
CA GLY A 170 17.76 12.36 -24.19
C GLY A 170 18.41 11.03 -24.54
N GLY A 171 18.12 10.01 -23.75
CA GLY A 171 18.49 8.62 -24.01
C GLY A 171 18.09 8.18 -25.42
N ILE A 172 18.86 7.25 -25.97
CA ILE A 172 18.54 6.64 -27.27
C ILE A 172 17.79 5.35 -26.96
N TYR A 173 16.50 5.34 -27.26
CA TYR A 173 15.58 4.26 -26.93
C TYR A 173 15.20 3.48 -28.18
N ILE A 174 16.05 2.54 -28.59
CA ILE A 174 15.87 1.72 -29.80
C ILE A 174 14.86 0.60 -29.51
N PHE A 175 13.63 0.94 -29.13
CA PHE A 175 12.55 -0.04 -29.02
C PHE A 175 11.96 -0.24 -30.41
N GLY A 176 12.12 -1.43 -31.01
CA GLY A 176 11.50 -1.82 -32.28
C GLY A 176 11.73 -0.79 -33.40
N ILE A 177 12.76 -0.99 -34.22
CA ILE A 177 12.97 -0.20 -35.44
C ILE A 177 11.63 -0.07 -36.18
N TYR A 178 11.19 1.17 -36.40
CA TYR A 178 10.03 1.55 -37.20
C TYR A 178 10.22 0.98 -38.63
N LEU A 179 9.79 -0.26 -38.86
CA LEU A 179 9.45 -0.76 -40.17
C LEU A 179 7.91 -0.80 -40.24
N PRO A 180 7.27 -0.28 -41.30
CA PRO A 180 5.86 0.11 -41.26
C PRO A 180 4.84 -1.01 -41.00
N ASP A 181 5.25 -2.28 -41.02
CA ASP A 181 4.33 -3.39 -41.23
C ASP A 181 4.43 -4.58 -40.24
N HIS A 182 5.21 -4.50 -39.15
CA HIS A 182 5.28 -5.62 -38.18
C HIS A 182 5.22 -5.20 -36.71
N TYR A 183 4.58 -6.07 -35.92
CA TYR A 183 4.52 -6.13 -34.46
C TYR A 183 5.86 -5.74 -33.82
N GLU A 184 5.81 -5.15 -32.62
CA GLU A 184 6.97 -4.89 -31.75
C GLU A 184 7.91 -6.10 -31.73
N VAL A 185 9.00 -6.02 -32.51
CA VAL A 185 10.11 -6.96 -32.37
C VAL A 185 10.90 -6.41 -31.19
N GLU A 186 10.98 -7.18 -30.11
CA GLU A 186 11.89 -6.91 -29.00
C GLU A 186 13.27 -6.57 -29.58
N SER A 187 13.83 -5.43 -29.19
CA SER A 187 15.13 -4.99 -29.69
C SER A 187 16.22 -5.98 -29.27
N ASP A 188 16.99 -6.49 -30.23
CA ASP A 188 18.03 -7.47 -29.95
C ASP A 188 19.29 -6.75 -29.40
N PRO A 189 19.97 -7.31 -28.38
CA PRO A 189 21.26 -6.81 -27.90
C PRO A 189 22.27 -6.44 -29.00
N PHE A 190 22.31 -7.22 -30.09
CA PHE A 190 23.18 -6.99 -31.24
C PHE A 190 22.90 -5.65 -31.92
N ASP A 191 21.63 -5.27 -32.07
CA ASP A 191 21.23 -4.05 -32.80
C ASP A 191 21.78 -2.78 -32.15
N TRP A 192 21.95 -2.78 -30.83
CA TRP A 192 22.52 -1.65 -30.09
C TRP A 192 24.02 -1.50 -30.34
N VAL A 193 24.72 -2.63 -30.40
CA VAL A 193 26.14 -2.68 -30.72
C VAL A 193 26.35 -2.27 -32.18
N ASP A 194 25.52 -2.78 -33.09
CA ASP A 194 25.55 -2.46 -34.51
C ASP A 194 25.27 -0.98 -34.77
N TYR A 195 24.22 -0.44 -34.15
CA TYR A 195 23.84 0.97 -34.21
C TYR A 195 25.00 1.91 -33.83
N ASN A 196 25.78 1.55 -32.81
CA ASN A 196 26.95 2.31 -32.39
C ASN A 196 28.14 2.13 -33.34
N SER A 197 28.39 0.89 -33.77
CA SER A 197 29.54 0.54 -34.60
C SER A 197 29.57 1.30 -35.93
N HIS A 198 28.42 1.52 -36.58
CA HIS A 198 28.33 2.33 -37.81
C HIS A 198 28.87 3.74 -37.63
N LYS A 199 28.48 4.42 -36.54
CA LYS A 199 28.90 5.81 -36.32
C LYS A 199 30.38 5.88 -35.93
N SER A 200 30.86 4.93 -35.16
CA SER A 200 32.26 4.79 -34.79
C SER A 200 33.14 4.54 -36.00
N TYR A 201 32.71 3.67 -36.92
CA TYR A 201 33.42 3.38 -38.16
C TYR A 201 33.65 4.63 -39.02
N GLU A 202 32.63 5.48 -39.16
CA GLU A 202 32.73 6.74 -39.92
C GLU A 202 33.77 7.71 -39.35
N LEU A 203 33.97 7.69 -38.02
CA LEU A 203 34.80 8.67 -37.30
C LEU A 203 36.24 8.21 -37.07
N PHE A 204 36.60 7.02 -37.55
CA PHE A 204 37.94 6.45 -37.33
C PHE A 204 39.09 7.32 -37.80
N GLU A 205 38.96 8.00 -38.93
CA GLU A 205 40.04 8.82 -39.48
C GLU A 205 40.38 10.05 -38.59
N TYR A 206 39.47 10.46 -37.69
CA TYR A 206 39.74 11.52 -36.70
C TYR A 206 40.58 11.04 -35.53
N VAL A 207 40.65 9.72 -35.29
CA VAL A 207 41.35 9.17 -34.13
C VAL A 207 42.54 8.29 -34.51
N ASN A 208 42.79 8.13 -35.81
CA ASN A 208 43.85 7.27 -36.32
C ASN A 208 44.70 8.01 -37.37
N GLY A 209 45.84 8.57 -36.95
CA GLY A 209 46.81 9.18 -37.86
C GLY A 209 47.96 9.93 -37.16
N PRO A 210 49.08 10.18 -37.86
CA PRO A 210 50.21 10.95 -37.32
C PRO A 210 49.88 12.43 -37.10
N ASP A 211 48.91 12.96 -37.86
CA ASP A 211 48.39 14.32 -37.75
C ASP A 211 47.09 14.40 -36.91
N GLY A 212 46.45 13.26 -36.59
CA GLY A 212 45.20 13.13 -35.84
C GLY A 212 45.38 13.07 -34.32
N GLN A 213 46.36 13.81 -33.80
CA GLN A 213 46.72 13.89 -32.38
C GLN A 213 46.54 15.31 -31.83
N ASP A 214 45.67 16.10 -32.45
CA ASP A 214 45.30 17.39 -31.90
C ASP A 214 43.98 17.27 -31.13
N ASP A 215 43.83 18.10 -30.09
CA ASP A 215 42.62 18.12 -29.27
C ASP A 215 41.34 18.40 -30.10
N ASN A 216 41.48 18.93 -31.33
CA ASN A 216 40.32 19.22 -32.18
C ASN A 216 39.74 17.96 -32.80
N ASP A 217 40.58 17.08 -33.36
CA ASP A 217 40.13 15.85 -34.01
C ASP A 217 39.60 14.84 -32.98
N TYR A 218 40.33 14.65 -31.87
CA TYR A 218 39.85 13.84 -30.74
C TYR A 218 38.57 14.42 -30.12
N GLY A 219 38.52 15.74 -29.94
CA GLY A 219 37.32 16.42 -29.46
C GLY A 219 36.14 16.31 -30.42
N HIS A 220 36.38 16.32 -31.74
CA HIS A 220 35.33 16.13 -32.73
C HIS A 220 34.69 14.74 -32.59
N ALA A 221 35.51 13.68 -32.57
CA ALA A 221 35.02 12.31 -32.39
C ALA A 221 34.31 12.15 -31.04
N ALA A 222 34.93 12.60 -29.94
CA ALA A 222 34.38 12.48 -28.59
C ALA A 222 33.06 13.25 -28.40
N SER A 223 32.92 14.43 -29.02
CA SER A 223 31.70 15.25 -28.97
C SER A 223 30.46 14.56 -29.54
N ILE A 224 30.66 13.53 -30.36
CA ILE A 224 29.60 12.73 -30.97
C ILE A 224 29.45 11.40 -30.23
N LEU A 225 30.58 10.70 -30.01
CA LEU A 225 30.57 9.30 -29.59
C LEU A 225 30.38 9.13 -28.09
N LEU A 226 30.96 9.99 -27.25
CA LEU A 226 30.84 9.84 -25.80
C LEU A 226 29.41 10.18 -25.30
N PRO A 227 28.72 11.24 -25.76
CA PRO A 227 27.30 11.43 -25.49
C PRO A 227 26.42 10.30 -26.02
N ARG A 228 26.77 9.75 -27.19
CA ARG A 228 26.07 8.60 -27.77
C ARG A 228 26.20 7.37 -26.88
N ALA A 229 27.39 7.07 -26.37
CA ALA A 229 27.64 5.96 -25.45
C ALA A 229 26.72 6.04 -24.22
N GLN A 230 26.70 7.20 -23.54
CA GLN A 230 25.85 7.46 -22.38
C GLN A 230 24.35 7.23 -22.71
N ARG A 231 23.89 7.79 -23.83
CA ARG A 231 22.49 7.70 -24.27
C ARG A 231 22.07 6.30 -24.69
N THR A 232 22.93 5.56 -25.40
CA THR A 232 22.63 4.17 -25.76
C THR A 232 22.70 3.25 -24.57
N THR A 233 23.63 3.45 -23.63
CA THR A 233 23.67 2.68 -22.39
C THR A 233 22.41 2.91 -21.55
N ALA A 234 21.91 4.16 -21.47
CA ALA A 234 20.63 4.46 -20.81
C ALA A 234 19.48 3.63 -21.39
N GLY A 235 19.31 3.67 -22.72
CA GLY A 235 18.26 2.90 -23.38
C GLY A 235 18.45 1.39 -23.27
N TYR A 236 19.70 0.91 -23.29
CA TYR A 236 20.02 -0.51 -23.15
C TYR A 236 19.68 -1.07 -21.77
N LEU A 237 19.95 -0.30 -20.71
CA LEU A 237 19.53 -0.66 -19.35
C LEU A 237 18.00 -0.70 -19.24
N LEU A 238 17.31 0.30 -19.80
CA LEU A 238 15.84 0.30 -19.82
C LEU A 238 15.28 -0.89 -20.62
N MET A 239 15.89 -1.24 -21.75
CA MET A 239 15.52 -2.44 -22.51
C MET A 239 15.62 -3.69 -21.63
N PHE A 240 16.73 -3.89 -20.93
CA PHE A 240 16.87 -5.03 -20.01
C PHE A 240 15.75 -5.09 -18.98
N PHE A 241 15.51 -3.99 -18.27
CA PHE A 241 14.51 -3.99 -17.20
C PHE A 241 13.11 -4.25 -17.76
N LYS A 242 12.76 -3.68 -18.92
CA LYS A 242 11.51 -4.02 -19.62
C LYS A 242 11.42 -5.48 -20.08
N THR A 243 12.53 -6.10 -20.44
CA THR A 243 12.56 -7.51 -20.86
C THR A 243 12.29 -8.45 -19.69
N VAL A 244 12.72 -8.10 -18.48
CA VAL A 244 12.60 -8.97 -17.30
C VAL A 244 11.41 -8.65 -16.41
N ASP A 245 10.79 -7.49 -16.62
CA ASP A 245 9.65 -6.96 -15.87
C ASP A 245 8.47 -7.94 -15.82
N GLU A 246 7.95 -8.16 -14.63
CA GLU A 246 6.66 -8.82 -14.42
C GLU A 246 5.60 -7.79 -14.01
N MET A 247 4.32 -8.06 -14.25
CA MET A 247 3.27 -7.17 -13.74
C MET A 247 3.24 -7.23 -12.20
N PRO A 248 3.07 -6.10 -11.51
CA PRO A 248 2.94 -6.09 -10.06
C PRO A 248 1.67 -6.86 -9.65
N ILE A 249 1.69 -7.39 -8.44
CA ILE A 249 0.56 -8.12 -7.85
C ILE A 249 0.12 -7.39 -6.59
N ALA A 250 -1.11 -6.85 -6.61
CA ALA A 250 -1.72 -6.18 -5.48
C ALA A 250 -2.27 -7.19 -4.47
N SER A 251 -1.96 -7.00 -3.18
CA SER A 251 -2.51 -7.82 -2.10
C SER A 251 -2.87 -6.95 -0.89
N GLY A 252 -4.18 -6.77 -0.68
CA GLY A 252 -4.74 -5.90 0.37
C GLY A 252 -5.22 -6.62 1.63
N GLY A 253 -4.90 -7.92 1.78
CA GLY A 253 -5.31 -8.74 2.94
C GLY A 253 -6.76 -9.22 2.95
N GLY A 254 -7.55 -8.91 1.92
CA GLY A 254 -8.87 -9.50 1.68
C GLY A 254 -10.00 -8.95 2.55
N THR A 255 -11.14 -9.66 2.52
CA THR A 255 -12.39 -9.24 3.19
C THR A 255 -12.28 -9.25 4.72
N ARG A 256 -12.89 -8.26 5.37
CA ARG A 256 -12.84 -8.05 6.83
C ARG A 256 -14.22 -7.75 7.41
N ILE A 257 -14.44 -8.15 8.65
CA ILE A 257 -15.57 -7.74 9.49
C ILE A 257 -14.97 -7.03 10.70
N VAL A 258 -15.44 -5.82 10.99
CA VAL A 258 -14.93 -4.92 12.03
C VAL A 258 -16.10 -4.19 12.68
N ASP A 259 -15.90 -3.65 13.87
CA ASP A 259 -16.90 -2.79 14.51
C ASP A 259 -16.67 -1.34 14.06
N GLU A 260 -17.72 -0.55 13.97
CA GLU A 260 -17.60 0.91 13.82
C GLU A 260 -16.76 1.53 14.95
N ASP A 261 -16.18 2.71 14.70
CA ASP A 261 -15.29 3.42 15.63
C ASP A 261 -14.00 2.69 16.03
N THR A 262 -13.75 1.50 15.45
CA THR A 262 -12.50 0.76 15.68
C THR A 262 -11.45 1.06 14.62
N LEU A 263 -10.18 1.03 15.04
CA LEU A 263 -9.05 1.22 14.15
C LEU A 263 -8.79 -0.05 13.32
N VAL A 264 -9.01 0.05 12.02
CA VAL A 264 -8.75 -1.02 11.05
C VAL A 264 -7.37 -0.84 10.44
N HIS A 265 -6.54 -1.87 10.52
CA HIS A 265 -5.21 -1.87 9.91
C HIS A 265 -5.23 -2.50 8.52
N PHE A 266 -4.79 -1.72 7.53
CA PHE A 266 -4.57 -2.13 6.15
C PHE A 266 -3.09 -2.36 5.92
N ASP A 267 -2.77 -3.46 5.26
CA ASP A 267 -1.41 -3.92 5.03
C ASP A 267 -1.26 -4.44 3.60
N ALA A 268 -0.34 -3.82 2.85
CA ALA A 268 0.03 -4.18 1.50
C ALA A 268 1.30 -5.04 1.44
N SER A 269 1.82 -5.52 2.59
CA SER A 269 3.06 -6.31 2.66
C SER A 269 3.05 -7.59 1.82
N GLY A 270 1.87 -8.11 1.47
CA GLY A 270 1.72 -9.23 0.55
C GLY A 270 1.78 -8.85 -0.93
N SER A 271 1.87 -7.55 -1.27
CA SER A 271 2.01 -7.10 -2.66
C SER A 271 3.44 -7.32 -3.12
N SER A 272 3.61 -7.68 -4.39
CA SER A 272 4.92 -8.09 -4.90
C SER A 272 5.14 -7.63 -6.34
N ASP A 273 6.40 -7.40 -6.66
CA ASP A 273 6.89 -7.09 -7.99
C ASP A 273 8.40 -7.37 -8.03
N ASP A 274 8.97 -7.70 -9.19
CA ASP A 274 10.38 -8.05 -9.32
C ASP A 274 11.30 -6.81 -9.37
N LEU A 275 10.78 -5.66 -9.78
CA LEU A 275 11.41 -4.33 -9.67
C LEU A 275 10.95 -3.56 -8.42
N GLY A 276 10.03 -4.15 -7.65
CA GLY A 276 9.55 -3.63 -6.39
C GLY A 276 8.42 -2.61 -6.56
N ILE A 277 7.56 -2.55 -5.55
CA ILE A 277 6.45 -1.61 -5.51
C ILE A 277 6.94 -0.25 -5.03
N VAL A 278 6.72 0.78 -5.83
CA VAL A 278 7.14 2.17 -5.53
C VAL A 278 5.97 3.06 -5.12
N ASN A 279 4.73 2.62 -5.34
CA ASN A 279 3.54 3.37 -4.95
C ASN A 279 2.42 2.47 -4.43
N TYR A 280 1.73 2.97 -3.40
CA TYR A 280 0.53 2.36 -2.83
C TYR A 280 -0.56 3.41 -2.77
N THR A 281 -1.76 3.07 -3.25
CA THR A 281 -2.95 3.91 -3.13
C THR A 281 -4.09 3.05 -2.61
N TRP A 282 -4.51 3.31 -1.38
CA TRP A 282 -5.72 2.75 -0.78
C TRP A 282 -6.89 3.69 -1.02
N ASP A 283 -8.02 3.14 -1.44
CA ASP A 283 -9.34 3.77 -1.39
C ASP A 283 -10.16 2.95 -0.38
N PHE A 284 -10.61 3.57 0.71
CA PHE A 284 -11.34 2.86 1.77
C PHE A 284 -12.83 2.66 1.43
N GLY A 285 -13.32 3.24 0.33
CA GLY A 285 -14.70 3.09 -0.13
C GLY A 285 -15.69 4.04 0.55
N ASP A 286 -15.23 4.91 1.44
CA ASP A 286 -15.99 5.95 2.16
C ASP A 286 -15.57 7.38 1.76
N GLY A 287 -14.73 7.51 0.72
CA GLY A 287 -14.19 8.78 0.24
C GLY A 287 -12.83 9.17 0.85
N TYR A 288 -12.28 8.37 1.76
CA TYR A 288 -10.93 8.55 2.29
C TYR A 288 -9.90 7.66 1.58
N PHE A 289 -8.65 8.13 1.56
CA PHE A 289 -7.53 7.49 0.88
C PHE A 289 -6.30 7.37 1.76
N GLY A 290 -5.46 6.38 1.48
CA GLY A 290 -4.14 6.19 2.10
C GLY A 290 -3.04 5.98 1.05
N PHE A 291 -1.83 6.46 1.30
CA PHE A 291 -0.73 6.46 0.31
C PHE A 291 0.54 5.73 0.77
N THR A 292 0.40 4.83 1.75
CA THR A 292 1.49 4.09 2.36
C THR A 292 1.21 2.60 2.33
N ALA A 293 2.25 1.77 2.33
CA ALA A 293 2.11 0.31 2.33
C ALA A 293 1.29 -0.21 3.52
N SER A 294 1.46 0.41 4.70
CA SER A 294 0.61 0.18 5.87
C SER A 294 -0.13 1.45 6.21
N HIS A 295 -1.44 1.33 6.45
CA HIS A 295 -2.31 2.44 6.81
C HIS A 295 -3.31 1.99 7.88
N ALA A 296 -3.81 2.94 8.67
CA ALA A 296 -4.87 2.67 9.64
C ALA A 296 -6.04 3.61 9.34
N HIS A 297 -7.26 3.08 9.40
CA HIS A 297 -8.48 3.80 9.05
C HIS A 297 -9.61 3.43 10.02
N ILE A 298 -10.53 4.37 10.27
CA ILE A 298 -11.70 4.17 11.13
C ILE A 298 -12.95 4.43 10.29
N TYR A 299 -13.90 3.50 10.34
CA TYR A 299 -15.23 3.69 9.78
C TYR A 299 -16.18 4.13 10.89
N TYR A 300 -16.81 5.28 10.72
CA TYR A 300 -17.72 5.87 11.71
C TYR A 300 -19.18 5.46 11.54
N ASP A 301 -19.56 5.10 10.31
CA ASP A 301 -20.91 4.66 10.00
C ASP A 301 -20.90 3.16 9.69
N PRO A 302 -21.88 2.38 10.18
CA PRO A 302 -21.97 0.96 9.90
C PRO A 302 -22.38 0.74 8.44
N GLY A 303 -22.01 -0.41 7.88
CA GLY A 303 -22.33 -0.74 6.49
C GLY A 303 -21.28 -1.56 5.77
N VAL A 304 -21.39 -1.61 4.43
CA VAL A 304 -20.48 -2.37 3.57
C VAL A 304 -19.69 -1.43 2.68
N TYR A 305 -18.38 -1.37 2.93
CA TYR A 305 -17.43 -0.58 2.16
C TYR A 305 -16.66 -1.46 1.18
N HIS A 306 -16.43 -0.95 -0.02
CA HIS A 306 -15.63 -1.64 -1.04
C HIS A 306 -14.24 -1.00 -1.10
N ALA A 307 -13.37 -1.44 -0.19
CA ALA A 307 -12.01 -0.95 -0.14
C ALA A 307 -11.19 -1.53 -1.30
N SER A 308 -10.24 -0.75 -1.82
CA SER A 308 -9.32 -1.19 -2.85
C SER A 308 -7.89 -0.74 -2.57
N LEU A 309 -6.94 -1.52 -3.08
CA LEU A 309 -5.53 -1.18 -3.14
C LEU A 309 -5.11 -1.18 -4.59
N LYS A 310 -4.52 -0.08 -5.05
CA LYS A 310 -3.74 0.00 -6.28
C LYS A 310 -2.25 0.09 -5.91
N VAL A 311 -1.43 -0.73 -6.57
CA VAL A 311 0.03 -0.66 -6.48
C VAL A 311 0.63 -0.32 -7.84
N ARG A 312 1.81 0.31 -7.83
CA ARG A 312 2.60 0.59 -9.05
C ARG A 312 4.05 0.18 -8.85
N ASP A 313 4.65 -0.43 -9.85
CA ASP A 313 6.07 -0.78 -9.87
C ASP A 313 6.97 0.38 -10.35
N ALA A 314 8.28 0.12 -10.44
CA ALA A 314 9.28 1.09 -10.84
C ALA A 314 9.28 1.47 -12.33
N LEU A 315 8.63 0.67 -13.20
CA LEU A 315 8.44 0.96 -14.64
C LEU A 315 7.09 1.63 -14.93
N GLY A 316 6.23 1.72 -13.93
CA GLY A 316 4.94 2.39 -14.00
C GLY A 316 3.77 1.46 -14.28
N ASN A 317 3.96 0.13 -14.29
CA ASN A 317 2.81 -0.78 -14.42
C ASN A 317 2.03 -0.82 -13.11
N GLU A 318 0.72 -1.05 -13.23
CA GLU A 318 -0.20 -0.99 -12.10
C GLU A 318 -1.03 -2.26 -12.00
N ASP A 319 -1.32 -2.68 -10.77
CA ASP A 319 -2.32 -3.69 -10.46
C ASP A 319 -3.21 -3.23 -9.31
N SER A 320 -4.40 -3.81 -9.21
CA SER A 320 -5.36 -3.44 -8.18
C SER A 320 -6.17 -4.63 -7.67
N VAL A 321 -6.48 -4.58 -6.38
CA VAL A 321 -7.37 -5.54 -5.72
C VAL A 321 -8.47 -4.80 -4.96
N THR A 322 -9.70 -5.33 -5.01
CA THR A 322 -10.87 -4.80 -4.28
C THR A 322 -11.43 -5.88 -3.36
N PHE A 323 -11.84 -5.51 -2.16
CA PHE A 323 -12.39 -6.42 -1.16
C PHE A 323 -13.42 -5.70 -0.27
N GLY A 324 -14.26 -6.47 0.42
CA GLY A 324 -15.30 -5.93 1.30
C GLY A 324 -14.79 -5.64 2.71
N VAL A 325 -15.22 -4.53 3.29
CA VAL A 325 -15.13 -4.24 4.72
C VAL A 325 -16.56 -4.11 5.24
N TYR A 326 -16.96 -5.06 6.07
CA TYR A 326 -18.26 -5.09 6.75
C TYR A 326 -18.07 -4.44 8.12
N VAL A 327 -18.74 -3.32 8.34
CA VAL A 327 -18.67 -2.54 9.57
C VAL A 327 -19.96 -2.78 10.33
N ASP A 328 -19.86 -3.52 11.41
CA ASP A 328 -20.98 -3.85 12.30
C ASP A 328 -21.18 -2.70 13.30
N ASP A 329 -22.45 -2.43 13.62
CA ASP A 329 -22.80 -1.50 14.69
C ASP A 329 -22.75 -2.21 16.04
N THR A 330 -21.98 -1.65 16.97
CA THR A 330 -21.87 -2.12 18.36
C THR A 330 -22.14 -1.02 19.36
N THR A 331 -22.55 0.16 18.89
CA THR A 331 -22.88 1.29 19.74
C THR A 331 -24.21 1.00 20.42
N SER A 332 -24.24 1.08 21.75
CA SER A 332 -25.49 0.87 22.47
C SER A 332 -26.34 2.13 22.45
N PRO A 333 -27.67 2.01 22.31
CA PRO A 333 -28.55 3.18 22.31
C PRO A 333 -28.53 3.87 23.68
N SER A 334 -28.71 5.19 23.67
CA SER A 334 -28.87 6.00 24.88
C SER A 334 -30.36 6.08 25.24
N ALA A 335 -30.76 5.33 26.27
CA ALA A 335 -32.10 5.42 26.84
C ALA A 335 -32.29 6.74 27.60
N ASN A 336 -33.48 7.32 27.50
CA ASN A 336 -33.91 8.47 28.31
C ASN A 336 -35.33 8.23 28.82
N ALA A 337 -35.46 7.87 30.09
CA ALA A 337 -36.73 7.59 30.75
C ALA A 337 -37.46 8.88 31.19
N GLY A 338 -36.83 10.05 31.02
CA GLY A 338 -37.36 11.36 31.40
C GLY A 338 -36.90 11.82 32.79
N ILE A 339 -37.75 12.58 33.48
CA ILE A 339 -37.48 13.08 34.84
C ILE A 339 -38.29 12.30 35.88
N ASP A 340 -37.86 12.34 37.14
CA ASP A 340 -38.63 11.81 38.27
C ASP A 340 -40.05 12.41 38.33
N ILE A 341 -41.04 11.56 38.63
CA ILE A 341 -42.47 11.91 38.58
C ILE A 341 -43.11 11.77 39.97
N GLU A 342 -43.97 12.71 40.32
CA GLU A 342 -44.91 12.55 41.44
C GLU A 342 -46.33 12.31 40.92
N GLY A 343 -46.99 11.26 41.40
CA GLY A 343 -48.35 10.89 41.03
C GLY A 343 -49.26 10.64 42.23
N VAL A 344 -50.51 10.27 41.94
CA VAL A 344 -51.51 9.91 42.95
C VAL A 344 -52.09 8.54 42.60
N VAL A 345 -52.38 7.72 43.62
CA VAL A 345 -53.00 6.40 43.43
C VAL A 345 -54.23 6.50 42.51
N GLY A 346 -54.27 5.64 41.50
CA GLY A 346 -55.39 5.53 40.56
C GLY A 346 -55.46 6.60 39.46
N ALA A 347 -54.52 7.54 39.41
CA ALA A 347 -54.36 8.46 38.28
C ALA A 347 -53.36 7.87 37.27
N PRO A 348 -53.66 7.94 35.95
CA PRO A 348 -52.69 7.53 34.96
C PRO A 348 -51.51 8.50 34.86
N ILE A 349 -50.33 7.94 34.59
CA ILE A 349 -49.08 8.65 34.32
C ILE A 349 -48.65 8.29 32.90
N LEU A 350 -48.32 9.32 32.11
CA LEU A 350 -47.75 9.15 30.78
C LEU A 350 -46.22 9.08 30.89
N PHE A 351 -45.64 8.04 30.33
CA PHE A 351 -44.20 7.84 30.18
C PHE A 351 -43.83 8.01 28.71
N SER A 352 -42.69 8.63 28.43
CA SER A 352 -42.19 8.87 27.09
C SER A 352 -40.69 8.64 27.03
N GLY A 353 -40.26 7.82 26.08
CA GLY A 353 -38.87 7.54 25.77
C GLY A 353 -38.38 8.30 24.53
N ALA A 354 -39.13 9.31 24.08
CA ALA A 354 -38.93 10.01 22.81
C ALA A 354 -37.57 10.75 22.71
N ASP A 355 -36.94 11.04 23.85
CA ASP A 355 -35.61 11.64 23.93
C ASP A 355 -34.48 10.59 23.96
N SER A 356 -34.78 9.30 23.76
CA SER A 356 -33.77 8.25 23.57
C SER A 356 -33.19 8.34 22.15
N SER A 357 -31.90 8.02 21.99
CA SER A 357 -31.19 8.21 20.72
C SER A 357 -30.14 7.15 20.47
N ASP A 358 -29.81 6.95 19.21
CA ASP A 358 -28.84 5.96 18.74
C ASP A 358 -28.28 6.37 17.36
N ASN A 359 -27.08 5.88 17.00
CA ASN A 359 -26.41 6.16 15.72
C ASN A 359 -27.14 5.55 14.51
N VAL A 360 -27.77 4.38 14.67
CA VAL A 360 -28.60 3.73 13.64
C VAL A 360 -30.10 3.85 13.94
N GLY A 361 -30.45 4.20 15.17
CA GLY A 361 -31.79 4.56 15.61
C GLY A 361 -32.42 3.50 16.51
N VAL A 362 -33.22 3.98 17.46
CA VAL A 362 -33.96 3.10 18.39
C VAL A 362 -35.19 2.52 17.69
N VAL A 363 -35.38 1.20 17.78
CA VAL A 363 -36.49 0.48 17.16
C VAL A 363 -37.45 -0.14 18.16
N ASP A 364 -37.06 -0.31 19.43
CA ASP A 364 -37.90 -0.88 20.48
C ASP A 364 -37.73 -0.16 21.82
N TYR A 365 -38.83 -0.12 22.58
CA TYR A 365 -38.94 0.54 23.89
C TYR A 365 -39.71 -0.37 24.83
N ASN A 366 -39.09 -0.74 25.96
CA ASN A 366 -39.69 -1.61 26.96
C ASN A 366 -39.60 -0.96 28.35
N TRP A 367 -40.74 -0.85 29.01
CA TRP A 367 -40.89 -0.22 30.32
C TRP A 367 -41.17 -1.28 31.39
N ASP A 368 -40.39 -1.28 32.48
CA ASP A 368 -40.74 -1.94 33.74
C ASP A 368 -41.12 -0.87 34.76
N PHE A 369 -42.36 -0.92 35.24
CA PHE A 369 -42.89 0.10 36.15
C PHE A 369 -42.49 -0.11 37.62
N GLY A 370 -41.74 -1.17 37.94
CA GLY A 370 -41.28 -1.48 39.30
C GLY A 370 -42.37 -2.00 40.24
N ASP A 371 -43.58 -2.23 39.74
CA ASP A 371 -44.73 -2.78 40.47
C ASP A 371 -45.14 -4.19 40.00
N GLY A 372 -44.35 -4.78 39.10
CA GLY A 372 -44.59 -6.09 38.48
C GLY A 372 -45.33 -6.02 37.14
N ASN A 373 -45.67 -4.83 36.64
CA ASN A 373 -46.22 -4.63 35.30
C ASN A 373 -45.18 -4.02 34.35
N SER A 374 -45.35 -4.29 33.06
CA SER A 374 -44.54 -3.72 31.98
C SER A 374 -45.39 -3.26 30.80
N ALA A 375 -44.81 -2.44 29.92
CA ALA A 375 -45.43 -2.02 28.67
C ALA A 375 -44.37 -1.82 27.58
N SER A 376 -44.77 -1.87 26.32
CA SER A 376 -43.89 -1.61 25.18
C SER A 376 -44.42 -0.46 24.33
N GLY A 377 -43.52 0.35 23.80
CA GLY A 377 -43.82 1.53 22.98
C GLY A 377 -43.08 2.79 23.47
N GLU A 378 -42.79 3.69 22.54
CA GLU A 378 -42.11 4.96 22.82
C GLU A 378 -42.88 5.82 23.83
N MET A 379 -44.22 5.78 23.78
CA MET A 379 -45.10 6.49 24.69
C MET A 379 -46.15 5.53 25.25
N VAL A 380 -46.20 5.41 26.58
CA VAL A 380 -47.08 4.47 27.29
C VAL A 380 -47.76 5.13 28.50
N GLU A 381 -48.94 4.64 28.88
CA GLU A 381 -49.68 5.10 30.05
C GLU A 381 -49.73 3.99 31.11
N HIS A 382 -49.43 4.29 32.38
CA HIS A 382 -49.52 3.34 33.48
C HIS A 382 -50.20 3.94 34.71
N THR A 383 -50.89 3.11 35.49
CA THR A 383 -51.62 3.52 36.70
C THR A 383 -51.21 2.68 37.90
N TYR A 384 -50.74 3.34 38.95
CA TYR A 384 -50.37 2.66 40.20
C TYR A 384 -51.56 2.54 41.16
N ASN A 385 -51.79 1.32 41.64
CA ASN A 385 -52.90 0.99 42.54
C ASN A 385 -52.57 1.16 44.04
N ARG A 386 -51.31 1.44 44.37
CA ARG A 386 -50.84 1.62 45.76
C ARG A 386 -49.90 2.81 45.83
N SER A 387 -49.90 3.48 46.98
CA SER A 387 -48.91 4.52 47.26
C SER A 387 -47.56 3.88 47.56
N GLY A 388 -46.47 4.50 47.12
CA GLY A 388 -45.12 3.98 47.27
C GLY A 388 -44.13 4.70 46.38
N ASN A 389 -42.86 4.29 46.46
CA ASN A 389 -41.82 4.70 45.54
C ASN A 389 -41.54 3.53 44.61
N TYR A 390 -41.57 3.79 43.31
CA TYR A 390 -41.32 2.82 42.26
C TYR A 390 -40.12 3.28 41.45
N VAL A 391 -39.21 2.34 41.14
CA VAL A 391 -38.12 2.58 40.19
C VAL A 391 -38.63 2.10 38.84
N VAL A 392 -38.84 3.05 37.93
CA VAL A 392 -39.25 2.74 36.56
C VAL A 392 -38.00 2.62 35.72
N THR A 393 -37.89 1.53 34.97
CA THR A 393 -36.77 1.28 34.05
C THR A 393 -37.29 1.34 32.62
N LEU A 394 -36.65 2.16 31.79
CA LEU A 394 -36.77 2.09 30.33
C LEU A 394 -35.57 1.31 29.80
N GLU A 395 -35.84 0.27 29.02
CA GLU A 395 -34.87 -0.38 28.15
C GLU A 395 -35.22 -0.03 26.70
N VAL A 396 -34.23 0.41 25.94
CA VAL A 396 -34.35 0.67 24.50
C VAL A 396 -33.42 -0.25 23.73
N ARG A 397 -33.81 -0.62 22.51
CA ARG A 397 -33.02 -1.47 21.61
C ARG A 397 -32.98 -0.86 20.20
N ASP A 398 -31.83 -0.96 19.54
CA ASP A 398 -31.65 -0.56 18.14
C ASP A 398 -31.95 -1.71 17.15
N GLY A 399 -31.67 -1.49 15.86
CA GLY A 399 -31.90 -2.48 14.79
C GLY A 399 -30.97 -3.69 14.82
N GLU A 400 -29.85 -3.57 15.54
CA GLU A 400 -28.72 -4.50 15.59
C GLU A 400 -28.70 -5.27 16.93
N ASP A 401 -29.78 -5.14 17.71
CA ASP A 401 -30.04 -5.74 19.00
C ASP A 401 -29.15 -5.23 20.15
N ASN A 402 -28.45 -4.10 20.00
CA ASN A 402 -27.77 -3.44 21.13
C ASN A 402 -28.81 -2.77 22.04
N THR A 403 -28.54 -2.74 23.34
CA THR A 403 -29.51 -2.28 24.35
C THR A 403 -28.94 -1.20 25.26
N GLY A 404 -29.79 -0.24 25.62
CA GLY A 404 -29.52 0.80 26.61
C GLY A 404 -30.60 0.85 27.67
N THR A 405 -30.26 1.29 28.88
CA THR A 405 -31.25 1.42 29.97
C THR A 405 -31.11 2.75 30.70
N ASP A 406 -32.24 3.27 31.16
CA ASP A 406 -32.32 4.45 32.03
C ASP A 406 -33.42 4.27 33.08
N GLN A 407 -33.29 4.94 34.22
CA GLN A 407 -34.19 4.78 35.35
C GLN A 407 -34.64 6.12 35.92
N ILE A 408 -35.93 6.21 36.24
CA ILE A 408 -36.51 7.33 37.00
C ILE A 408 -37.23 6.83 38.25
N ASN A 409 -37.32 7.71 39.25
CA ASN A 409 -38.11 7.46 40.45
C ASN A 409 -39.53 8.02 40.27
N VAL A 410 -40.51 7.18 40.57
CA VAL A 410 -41.93 7.57 40.59
C VAL A 410 -42.47 7.47 42.01
N VAL A 411 -42.91 8.60 42.56
CA VAL A 411 -43.48 8.70 43.91
C VAL A 411 -45.00 8.81 43.83
N ILE A 412 -45.71 7.76 44.26
CA ILE A 412 -47.17 7.71 44.25
C ILE A 412 -47.72 8.03 45.63
N LYS A 413 -48.42 9.16 45.72
CA LYS A 413 -49.07 9.64 46.95
C LYS A 413 -50.47 9.02 47.09
N PRO A 414 -50.95 8.79 48.33
CA PRO A 414 -52.32 8.31 48.55
C PRO A 414 -53.35 9.28 47.96
N GLN A 415 -54.49 8.75 47.49
CA GLN A 415 -55.60 9.59 47.08
C GLN A 415 -56.13 10.38 48.29
N PRO A 416 -56.33 11.72 48.19
CA PRO A 416 -56.90 12.48 49.28
C PRO A 416 -58.30 11.94 49.63
N ALA A 417 -58.53 11.65 50.90
CA ALA A 417 -59.81 11.13 51.37
C ALA A 417 -60.94 12.08 50.93
N ARG A 418 -61.96 11.55 50.24
CA ARG A 418 -63.19 12.29 49.93
C ARG A 418 -63.77 12.79 51.26
N GLY A 419 -63.64 14.08 51.53
CA GLY A 419 -64.22 14.68 52.74
C GLY A 419 -65.73 14.50 52.71
N VAL A 420 -66.24 13.57 53.50
CA VAL A 420 -67.68 13.53 53.80
C VAL A 420 -67.91 14.62 54.83
N SER A 421 -68.43 15.78 54.39
CA SER A 421 -68.87 16.83 55.32
C SER A 421 -70.11 16.35 56.06
N LEU A 422 -69.93 15.86 57.30
CA LEU A 422 -71.03 15.69 58.24
C LEU A 422 -71.38 17.07 58.80
N GLU A 423 -72.40 17.72 58.25
CA GLU A 423 -73.03 18.86 58.92
C GLU A 423 -73.74 18.36 60.18
N PHE A 424 -73.09 18.51 61.34
CA PHE A 424 -73.73 18.38 62.63
C PHE A 424 -74.60 19.62 62.89
N VAL A 425 -75.91 19.47 62.75
CA VAL A 425 -76.87 20.47 63.24
C VAL A 425 -76.87 20.40 64.77
N PHE A 426 -76.17 21.34 65.42
CA PHE A 426 -76.36 21.63 66.83
C PHE A 426 -77.61 22.49 66.99
N LEU A 427 -78.70 21.93 67.54
CA LEU A 427 -79.77 22.74 68.13
C LEU A 427 -79.62 22.68 69.65
N THR A 428 -79.35 23.84 70.25
CA THR A 428 -79.17 24.07 71.68
C THR A 428 -80.49 23.99 72.47
N ILE A 429 -80.36 23.62 73.75
CA ILE A 429 -81.41 23.26 74.71
C ILE A 429 -82.12 24.47 75.32
N GLY A 430 -83.42 24.33 75.61
CA GLY A 430 -84.11 24.97 76.75
C GLY A 430 -85.64 25.06 76.54
N ALA A 431 -86.55 24.84 77.50
CA ALA A 431 -86.52 24.39 78.88
C ALA A 431 -88.00 24.27 79.38
N ILE A 432 -88.27 23.39 80.36
CA ILE A 432 -89.27 23.50 81.46
C ILE A 432 -90.75 23.01 81.27
N VAL A 433 -91.19 22.26 82.32
CA VAL A 433 -92.53 22.08 82.96
C VAL A 433 -93.18 20.68 82.92
N ALA A 434 -92.84 19.88 83.94
CA ALA A 434 -93.71 19.30 85.00
C ALA A 434 -95.12 18.71 84.73
N ILE A 435 -95.28 17.48 85.25
CA ILE A 435 -96.42 16.84 85.95
C ILE A 435 -97.69 16.47 85.14
N ALA A 436 -97.94 15.16 84.97
CA ALA A 436 -99.11 14.45 85.56
C ALA A 436 -99.33 13.05 84.95
N GLY A 437 -99.35 12.05 85.84
CA GLY A 437 -100.18 10.82 85.84
C GLY A 437 -100.65 10.12 84.55
N GLY A 438 -100.37 8.81 84.50
CA GLY A 438 -101.46 7.83 84.40
C GLY A 438 -101.84 7.28 83.02
N ILE A 439 -101.26 6.12 82.69
CA ILE A 439 -101.89 4.88 82.17
C ILE A 439 -103.15 5.01 81.29
N PHE A 440 -103.06 4.60 80.02
CA PHE A 440 -103.98 3.60 79.45
C PHE A 440 -103.35 2.76 78.34
N CYS A 441 -103.57 1.45 78.42
CA CYS A 441 -103.05 0.39 77.57
C CYS A 441 -103.74 0.34 76.19
N LEU A 442 -103.02 -0.16 75.17
CA LEU A 442 -103.58 -1.18 74.28
C LEU A 442 -102.51 -2.20 73.88
N PHE A 443 -102.88 -3.48 74.05
CA PHE A 443 -102.11 -4.68 73.76
C PHE A 443 -101.86 -4.88 72.27
N ILE A 444 -100.73 -5.51 71.90
CA ILE A 444 -100.70 -6.84 71.25
C ILE A 444 -99.35 -7.51 71.55
N VAL A 445 -99.45 -8.79 71.92
CA VAL A 445 -98.41 -9.71 72.37
C VAL A 445 -97.96 -10.60 71.22
N LYS A 446 -96.64 -10.78 71.04
CA LYS A 446 -95.94 -12.08 70.80
C LYS A 446 -94.41 -11.83 70.77
N ARG A 447 -93.62 -12.13 71.82
CA ARG A 447 -92.98 -13.43 72.20
C ARG A 447 -92.29 -14.11 71.00
N ARG A 448 -91.03 -14.59 71.04
CA ARG A 448 -90.12 -14.98 72.13
C ARG A 448 -88.69 -15.12 71.59
N SER A 449 -87.71 -15.07 72.48
CA SER A 449 -86.28 -15.24 72.22
C SER A 449 -85.83 -16.69 71.96
N ARG A 450 -84.64 -16.76 71.33
CA ARG A 450 -83.47 -17.63 71.60
C ARG A 450 -83.23 -18.91 70.76
N ASN A 451 -81.99 -18.93 70.23
CA ASN A 451 -81.00 -20.02 70.05
C ASN A 451 -81.01 -20.94 68.79
N ASN A 452 -79.87 -20.82 68.08
CA ASN A 452 -78.91 -21.82 67.58
C ASN A 452 -79.18 -22.76 66.38
N ARG A 453 -78.27 -22.57 65.39
CA ARG A 453 -77.40 -23.51 64.62
C ARG A 453 -77.91 -24.27 63.38
N GLU A 454 -77.05 -24.11 62.36
CA GLU A 454 -76.59 -25.02 61.28
C GLU A 454 -77.62 -25.44 60.22
N GLU A 455 -77.44 -24.99 58.97
CA GLU A 455 -76.45 -25.52 58.01
C GLU A 455 -75.65 -24.37 57.37
#